data_AF-A0A2I1RJE0-F1
#
_entry.id   AF-A0A2I1RJE0-F1
#
_cell.length_a   1.000
_cell.length_b   1.000
_cell.length_c   1.000
_cell.angle_alpha   90.00
_cell.angle_beta   90.00
_cell.angle_gamma   90.00
#
_symmetry.space_group_name_H-M   'P 1'
#
loop_
_entity.id
_entity.type
_entity.pdbx_description
1 polymer ?
#
loop_
_entity_poly.entity_id
_entity_poly.type
_entity_poly.pdbx_seq_one_letter_code
_entity_poly.pdbx_strand_id
1 'polypeptide(L)'
;MTLFIQTTDFKKITQCEFENFYASYIDFDQQEWQFIQRPNEESDVEISYLFQFDRIEHSDYVEIFHNGMDEAFIQNNILNVIQSHLPNVHYYFD
;
A
#
# COMPACT_ATOMS: atom_id res chain seq x y z
N MET A 1 -11.64 -4.49 7.94
CA MET A 1 -10.84 -3.36 8.42
C MET A 1 -10.30 -2.69 7.20
N THR A 2 -10.56 -1.41 7.06
CA THR A 2 -10.31 -0.66 5.83
C THR A 2 -9.31 0.45 6.12
N LEU A 3 -8.31 0.58 5.27
CA LEU A 3 -7.35 1.67 5.33
C LEU A 3 -7.76 2.73 4.31
N PHE A 4 -7.98 3.96 4.76
CA PHE A 4 -8.22 5.07 3.86
C PHE A 4 -6.94 5.86 3.67
N ILE A 5 -6.54 6.13 2.42
CA ILE A 5 -5.42 7.02 2.09
C ILE A 5 -5.95 8.18 1.25
N GLN A 6 -5.83 9.39 1.77
CA GLN A 6 -6.18 10.60 1.04
C GLN A 6 -4.92 11.22 0.41
N THR A 7 -4.91 11.30 -0.91
CA THR A 7 -3.82 11.89 -1.68
C THR A 7 -4.27 12.38 -3.06
N THR A 8 -3.84 13.58 -3.42
CA THR A 8 -4.02 14.14 -4.77
C THR A 8 -3.03 13.54 -5.78
N ASP A 9 -2.05 12.77 -5.31
CA ASP A 9 -0.90 12.32 -6.10
C ASP A 9 -0.60 10.84 -5.89
N PHE A 10 -1.63 10.00 -6.06
CA PHE A 10 -1.49 8.55 -5.90
C PHE A 10 -0.44 7.95 -6.84
N LYS A 11 -0.18 8.57 -8.00
CA LYS A 11 0.88 8.12 -8.91
C LYS A 11 2.28 8.27 -8.31
N LYS A 12 2.51 9.21 -7.39
CA LYS A 12 3.80 9.27 -6.68
C LYS A 12 3.99 8.14 -5.67
N ILE A 13 2.92 7.47 -5.23
CA ILE A 13 3.05 6.30 -4.37
C ILE A 13 3.79 5.17 -5.10
N THR A 14 3.66 5.06 -6.42
CA THR A 14 4.41 4.08 -7.23
C THR A 14 5.92 4.34 -7.25
N GLN A 15 6.38 5.47 -6.72
CA GLN A 15 7.80 5.84 -6.62
C GLN A 15 8.39 5.54 -5.23
N CYS A 16 7.55 5.10 -4.28
CA CYS A 16 8.01 4.73 -2.94
C CYS A 16 8.76 3.40 -2.98
N GLU A 17 9.92 3.36 -2.34
CA GLU A 17 10.68 2.13 -2.13
C GLU A 17 10.33 1.54 -0.76
N PHE A 18 9.86 0.30 -0.72
CA PHE A 18 9.44 -0.36 0.52
C PHE A 18 10.41 -1.48 0.89
N GLU A 19 11.42 -1.17 1.71
CA GLU A 19 12.53 -2.07 2.05
C GLU A 19 12.12 -3.43 2.64
N ASN A 20 10.97 -3.48 3.31
CA ASN A 20 10.45 -4.73 3.90
C ASN A 20 9.80 -5.66 2.87
N PHE A 21 9.69 -5.23 1.62
CA PHE A 21 9.12 -6.00 0.53
C PHE A 21 10.15 -6.15 -0.58
N TYR A 22 10.18 -7.33 -1.17
CA TYR A 22 11.01 -7.59 -2.33
C TYR A 22 10.48 -6.86 -3.56
N ALA A 23 9.15 -6.75 -3.68
CA ALA A 23 8.51 -6.05 -4.77
C ALA A 23 7.17 -5.44 -4.35
N SER A 24 6.79 -4.38 -5.06
CA SER A 24 5.51 -3.71 -4.91
C SER A 24 5.02 -3.28 -6.29
N TYR A 25 3.78 -3.63 -6.66
CA TYR A 25 3.22 -3.37 -8.00
C TYR A 25 1.82 -2.79 -7.89
N ILE A 26 1.56 -1.68 -8.59
CA ILE A 26 0.23 -1.06 -8.67
C ILE A 26 -0.33 -1.28 -10.08
N ASP A 27 -1.46 -1.96 -10.17
CA ASP A 27 -2.28 -2.08 -11.38
C ASP A 27 -3.46 -1.11 -11.26
N PHE A 28 -3.42 -0.06 -12.07
CA PHE A 28 -4.46 0.97 -12.08
C PHE A 28 -5.75 0.54 -12.80
N ASP A 29 -5.64 -0.40 -13.74
CA ASP A 29 -6.79 -0.87 -14.51
C ASP A 29 -7.61 -1.86 -13.68
N GLN A 30 -6.93 -2.70 -12.90
CA GLN A 30 -7.55 -3.63 -11.95
C GLN A 30 -7.86 -2.96 -10.59
N GLN A 31 -7.31 -1.77 -10.34
CA GLN A 31 -7.37 -1.06 -9.06
C GLN A 31 -6.81 -1.90 -7.90
N GLU A 32 -5.64 -2.48 -8.13
CA GLU A 32 -4.99 -3.38 -7.20
C GLU A 32 -3.55 -2.93 -6.90
N TRP A 33 -3.14 -3.09 -5.65
CA TRP A 33 -1.78 -2.89 -5.20
C TRP A 33 -1.29 -4.16 -4.53
N GLN A 34 -0.28 -4.79 -5.12
CA GLN A 34 0.33 -6.00 -4.58
C GLN A 34 1.66 -5.68 -3.91
N PHE A 35 1.86 -6.23 -2.72
CA PHE A 35 3.15 -6.30 -2.04
C PHE A 35 3.61 -7.75 -1.93
N ILE A 36 4.86 -8.01 -2.30
CA ILE A 36 5.45 -9.34 -2.26
C ILE A 36 6.57 -9.34 -1.23
N GLN A 37 6.41 -10.16 -0.20
CA GLN A 37 7.41 -10.39 0.83
C GLN A 37 8.04 -11.77 0.65
N ARG A 38 9.37 -11.82 0.76
CA ARG A 38 10.11 -13.07 0.96
C ARG A 38 10.59 -13.10 2.41
N PRO A 39 9.96 -13.90 3.29
CA PRO A 39 10.29 -13.91 4.71
C PRO A 39 11.70 -14.45 4.98
N ASN A 40 12.29 -15.19 4.04
CA ASN A 40 13.67 -15.67 4.13
C ASN A 40 14.27 -15.81 2.73
N GLU A 41 15.51 -15.35 2.52
CA GLU A 41 16.18 -15.39 1.19
C GLU A 41 16.43 -16.82 0.69
N GLU A 42 16.48 -17.80 1.61
CA GLU A 42 16.72 -19.21 1.33
C GLU A 42 15.44 -20.02 1.07
N SER A 43 14.26 -19.41 1.21
CA SER A 43 12.98 -20.10 1.07
C SER A 43 12.25 -19.66 -0.21
N ASP A 44 11.76 -20.64 -0.98
CA ASP A 44 10.90 -20.40 -2.15
C ASP A 44 9.46 -19.98 -1.78
N VAL A 45 9.19 -19.69 -0.50
CA VAL A 45 7.86 -19.27 -0.04
C VAL A 45 7.72 -17.77 -0.20
N GLU A 46 6.81 -17.35 -1.08
CA GLU A 46 6.44 -15.96 -1.26
C GLU A 46 5.10 -15.68 -0.56
N ILE A 47 5.04 -14.56 0.16
CA ILE A 47 3.80 -14.06 0.75
C ILE A 47 3.39 -12.84 -0.05
N SER A 48 2.27 -12.95 -0.75
CA SER A 48 1.68 -11.85 -1.52
C SER A 48 0.51 -11.25 -0.76
N TYR A 49 0.59 -9.95 -0.50
CA TYR A 49 -0.51 -9.17 0.06
C TYR A 49 -1.13 -8.37 -1.06
N LEU A 50 -2.45 -8.54 -1.25
CA LEU A 50 -3.20 -7.84 -2.27
C LEU A 50 -4.11 -6.82 -1.60
N PHE A 51 -3.90 -5.56 -1.95
CA PHE A 51 -4.64 -4.43 -1.46
C PHE A 51 -5.51 -3.94 -2.62
N GLN A 52 -6.83 -4.08 -2.50
CA GLN A 52 -7.73 -3.53 -3.52
C GLN A 52 -7.98 -2.08 -3.18
N PHE A 53 -8.09 -1.24 -4.20
CA PHE A 53 -8.52 0.12 -3.98
C PHE A 53 -9.71 0.50 -4.84
N ASP A 54 -10.58 1.36 -4.31
CA ASP A 54 -11.59 2.02 -5.13
C ASP A 54 -11.14 3.45 -5.38
N ARG A 55 -10.96 3.78 -6.67
CA ARG A 55 -10.72 5.15 -7.06
C ARG A 55 -12.07 5.85 -7.13
N ILE A 56 -12.49 6.43 -6.02
CA ILE A 56 -13.75 7.18 -5.93
C ILE A 56 -13.76 8.24 -7.04
N GLU A 57 -14.60 8.06 -8.06
CA GLU A 57 -14.72 9.00 -9.18
C GLU A 57 -14.97 10.41 -8.61
N HIS A 58 -14.10 11.36 -9.00
CA HIS A 58 -14.09 12.76 -8.53
C HIS A 58 -13.51 13.03 -7.13
N SER A 59 -12.72 12.11 -6.56
CA SER A 59 -12.13 12.26 -5.23
C SER A 59 -10.59 12.09 -5.25
N ASP A 60 -9.88 12.89 -4.44
CA ASP A 60 -8.44 12.70 -4.13
C ASP A 60 -8.23 11.59 -3.08
N TYR A 61 -9.11 10.59 -3.05
CA TYR A 61 -9.15 9.56 -2.04
C TYR A 61 -8.96 8.21 -2.71
N VAL A 62 -8.13 7.40 -2.07
CA VAL A 62 -7.97 5.99 -2.40
C VAL A 62 -8.32 5.22 -1.14
N GLU A 63 -9.44 4.52 -1.21
CA GLU A 63 -9.82 3.54 -0.19
C GLU A 63 -9.04 2.28 -0.46
N ILE A 64 -8.38 1.73 0.55
CA ILE A 64 -7.56 0.53 0.43
C ILE A 64 -8.10 -0.56 1.35
N PHE A 65 -8.55 -1.64 0.74
CA PHE A 65 -8.97 -2.85 1.42
C PHE A 65 -7.76 -3.76 1.59
N HIS A 66 -7.33 -3.99 2.83
CA HIS A 66 -6.29 -4.96 3.13
C HIS A 66 -6.89 -6.16 3.86
N ASN A 67 -6.57 -7.36 3.39
CA ASN A 67 -6.93 -8.61 4.07
C ASN A 67 -5.64 -9.31 4.53
N GLY A 68 -5.43 -9.38 5.84
CA GLY A 68 -4.42 -10.27 6.44
C GLY A 68 -3.07 -9.66 6.80
N MET A 69 -2.85 -8.35 6.60
CA MET A 69 -1.67 -7.64 7.13
C MET A 69 -2.02 -6.87 8.41
N ASP A 70 -1.16 -6.96 9.41
CA ASP A 70 -1.29 -6.30 10.72
C ASP A 70 -1.19 -4.76 10.62
N GLU A 71 -2.01 -4.03 11.37
CA GLU A 71 -2.04 -2.56 11.32
C GLU A 71 -0.71 -1.91 11.69
N ALA A 72 -0.06 -2.40 12.75
CA ALA A 72 1.21 -1.83 13.18
C ALA A 72 2.28 -2.07 12.10
N PHE A 73 2.22 -3.19 11.41
CA PHE A 73 3.07 -3.45 10.26
C PHE A 73 2.77 -2.48 9.09
N ILE A 74 1.49 -2.28 8.74
CA ILE A 74 1.08 -1.34 7.68
C ILE A 74 1.55 0.07 8.01
N GLN A 75 1.33 0.53 9.24
CA GLN A 75 1.74 1.86 9.69
C GLN A 75 3.25 2.06 9.57
N ASN A 76 4.03 1.12 10.11
CA ASN A 76 5.47 1.27 10.18
C ASN A 76 6.17 1.11 8.83
N ASN A 77 5.65 0.24 7.96
CA ASN A 77 6.38 -0.18 6.75
C ASN A 77 5.77 0.33 5.44
N ILE A 78 4.51 0.75 5.43
CA ILE A 78 3.85 1.28 4.23
C ILE A 78 3.54 2.76 4.44
N LEU A 79 2.77 3.12 5.47
CA LEU A 79 2.26 4.48 5.63
C LEU A 79 3.36 5.50 5.97
N ASN A 80 4.31 5.14 6.82
CA ASN A 80 5.46 6.01 7.11
C ASN A 80 6.32 6.30 5.87
N VAL A 81 6.49 5.29 4.99
CA VAL A 81 7.22 5.46 3.73
C VAL A 81 6.45 6.38 2.79
N ILE A 82 5.14 6.18 2.65
CA ILE A 82 4.31 7.07 1.83
C ILE A 82 4.40 8.50 2.35
N GLN A 83 4.28 8.72 3.66
CA GLN A 83 4.33 10.07 4.25
C GLN A 83 5.71 10.73 4.12
N SER A 84 6.81 9.97 4.09
CA SER A 84 8.14 10.55 3.88
C SER A 84 8.33 11.08 2.46
N HIS A 85 7.66 10.48 1.47
CA HIS A 85 7.66 10.92 0.07
C HIS A 85 6.55 11.94 -0.23
N LEU A 86 5.44 11.84 0.49
CA LEU A 86 4.23 12.64 0.33
C LEU A 86 3.76 13.15 1.70
N PRO A 87 4.35 14.24 2.23
CA PRO A 87 4.08 14.72 3.58
C PRO A 87 2.64 15.20 3.82
N ASN A 88 1.87 15.42 2.75
CA ASN A 88 0.46 15.84 2.81
C ASN A 88 -0.52 14.66 2.72
N VAL A 89 -0.05 13.42 2.85
CA VAL A 89 -0.93 12.24 2.87
C VAL A 89 -1.53 12.06 4.25
N HIS A 90 -2.85 11.96 4.26
CA HIS A 90 -3.63 11.63 5.46
C HIS A 90 -4.15 10.20 5.35
N TYR A 91 -4.18 9.49 6.47
CA TYR A 91 -4.74 8.15 6.54
C TYR A 91 -5.53 7.92 7.82
N TYR A 92 -6.46 6.98 7.78
CA TYR A 92 -7.15 6.46 8.96
C TYR A 92 -7.60 5.00 8.73
N PHE A 93 -7.75 4.25 9.82
CA PHE A 93 -8.26 2.88 9.84
C PHE A 93 -9.71 2.87 10.34
N ASP A 94 -10.57 2.04 9.73
CA ASP A 94 -11.95 1.75 10.17
C ASP A 94 -12.17 0.24 10.39
#